data_AF-A0A4R4ZZB4-F1
#
_entry.id   AF-A0A4R4ZZB4-F1
#
_cell.length_a   1.000
_cell.length_b   1.000
_cell.length_c   1.000
_cell.angle_alpha   90.00
_cell.angle_beta   90.00
_cell.angle_gamma   90.00
#
_symmetry.space_group_name_H-M   'P 1'
#
loop_
_entity.id
_entity.type
_entity.pdbx_description
1 polymer ?
#
loop_
_entity_poly.entity_id
_entity_poly.type
_entity_poly.pdbx_seq_one_letter_code
_entity_poly.pdbx_strand_id
1 'polypeptide(L)'
;MTVDEGRDLTPITELRTVGPVTRVMMLSGEAGYAATRFHDAQRILPDPAFSCAHTAGPGARKHLPRKHVGSGRTLFNLDPPEHTRLRRMVSKAFTRGRVEAMGEEIQAVVDGLLDRMAATGPPVDLVEALCAPLPIAEICGLLGVPYEDREAFHGWADAIMSVGGPPQEEVLQARRALQGDLVALVAAKREEPADDLLSALLAAGGDEEEPITEAEVVTLGVTLLVAGTRRR
;
A
#
# COMPACT_ATOMS: atom_id res chain seq x y z
N MET A 1 -2.57 -13.06 -19.40
CA MET A 1 -1.26 -12.55 -18.94
C MET A 1 -0.39 -12.27 -20.15
N THR A 2 -0.57 -11.10 -20.77
CA THR A 2 0.26 -10.63 -21.87
C THR A 2 1.16 -9.56 -21.28
N VAL A 3 2.43 -9.91 -21.08
CA VAL A 3 3.48 -8.95 -20.81
C VAL A 3 3.59 -8.09 -22.08
N ASP A 4 3.43 -6.78 -21.93
CA ASP A 4 3.64 -5.82 -23.02
C ASP A 4 5.11 -5.90 -23.47
N GLU A 5 5.37 -6.68 -24.53
CA GLU A 5 6.69 -6.93 -25.14
C GLU A 5 7.30 -5.69 -25.83
N GLY A 6 6.70 -4.50 -25.68
CA GLY A 6 7.08 -3.30 -26.44
C GLY A 6 8.05 -2.34 -25.74
N ARG A 7 8.45 -2.56 -24.49
CA ARG A 7 9.34 -1.63 -23.76
C ARG A 7 10.47 -2.39 -23.10
N ASP A 8 11.62 -2.36 -23.76
CA ASP A 8 12.90 -2.90 -23.30
C ASP A 8 13.31 -2.21 -21.99
N LEU A 9 12.86 -2.77 -20.86
CA LEU A 9 13.31 -2.35 -19.54
C LEU A 9 14.70 -2.95 -19.34
N THR A 10 15.73 -2.10 -19.47
CA THR A 10 17.12 -2.51 -19.21
C THR A 10 17.21 -3.20 -17.85
N PRO A 11 17.66 -4.48 -17.79
CA PRO A 11 17.80 -5.20 -16.54
C PRO A 11 18.62 -4.41 -15.51
N ILE A 12 18.22 -4.44 -14.24
CA ILE A 12 18.93 -3.71 -13.18
C ILE A 12 20.41 -4.14 -13.07
N THR A 13 20.71 -5.38 -13.44
CA THR A 13 22.06 -5.94 -13.53
C THR A 13 22.91 -5.21 -14.56
N GLU A 14 22.36 -4.88 -15.72
CA GLU A 14 23.05 -4.10 -16.76
C GLU A 14 23.22 -2.64 -16.33
N LEU A 15 22.20 -2.03 -15.74
CA LEU A 15 22.28 -0.64 -15.24
C LEU A 15 23.38 -0.45 -14.19
N ARG A 16 23.70 -1.47 -13.39
CA ARG A 16 24.82 -1.47 -12.42
C ARG A 16 26.19 -1.39 -13.08
N THR A 17 26.33 -1.90 -14.30
CA THR A 17 27.60 -1.86 -15.05
C THR A 17 27.89 -0.46 -15.63
N VAL A 18 26.85 0.31 -15.91
CA VAL A 18 26.95 1.65 -16.49
C VAL A 18 27.46 2.68 -15.47
N GLY A 19 26.98 2.62 -14.23
CA GLY A 19 27.39 3.57 -13.20
C GLY A 19 26.59 3.49 -11.89
N PRO A 20 27.05 4.21 -10.85
CA PRO A 20 26.38 4.27 -9.54
C PRO A 20 24.98 4.91 -9.61
N VAL A 21 24.87 5.98 -10.41
CA VAL A 21 23.63 6.69 -10.72
C VAL A 21 23.57 6.90 -12.23
N THR A 22 22.59 6.26 -12.87
CA THR A 22 22.49 6.22 -14.33
C THR A 22 21.21 6.91 -14.78
N ARG A 23 21.28 7.72 -15.84
CA ARG A 23 20.09 8.32 -16.46
C ARG A 23 19.31 7.22 -17.18
N VAL A 24 18.01 7.13 -16.90
CA VAL A 24 17.12 6.12 -17.46
C VAL A 24 15.90 6.77 -18.11
N MET A 25 15.27 6.06 -19.04
CA MET A 25 13.95 6.42 -19.54
C MET A 25 12.91 5.65 -18.74
N MET A 26 11.96 6.34 -18.13
CA MET A 26 10.86 5.71 -17.39
C MET A 26 9.77 5.23 -18.34
N LEU A 27 8.86 4.38 -17.87
CA LEU A 27 7.73 3.88 -18.66
C LEU A 27 6.77 5.01 -19.09
N SER A 28 6.79 6.17 -18.45
CA SER A 28 6.07 7.36 -18.90
C SER A 28 6.63 7.96 -20.20
N GLY A 29 7.87 7.62 -20.59
CA GLY A 29 8.63 8.31 -21.64
C GLY A 29 9.41 9.52 -21.12
N GLU A 30 9.41 9.78 -19.81
CA GLU A 30 10.20 10.85 -19.21
C GLU A 30 11.56 10.33 -18.71
N ALA A 31 12.58 11.18 -18.83
CA ALA A 31 13.90 10.86 -18.30
C ALA A 31 13.93 10.98 -16.76
N GLY A 32 14.62 10.05 -16.11
CA GLY A 32 14.90 10.04 -14.68
C GLY A 32 16.31 9.53 -14.37
N TYR A 33 16.58 9.27 -13.09
CA TYR A 33 17.84 8.70 -12.62
C TYR A 33 17.57 7.43 -11.80
N ALA A 34 18.40 6.41 -11.97
CA ALA A 34 18.38 5.18 -11.21
C ALA A 34 19.68 5.05 -10.41
N ALA A 35 19.58 5.05 -9.08
CA ALA A 35 20.67 4.65 -8.20
C ALA A 35 20.66 3.12 -8.05
N THR A 36 21.73 2.46 -8.47
CA THR A 36 21.72 0.99 -8.65
C THR A 36 22.58 0.23 -7.64
N ARG A 37 23.40 0.97 -6.87
CA ARG A 37 24.24 0.42 -5.79
C ARG A 37 23.61 0.70 -4.44
N PHE A 38 23.80 -0.24 -3.52
CA PHE A 38 23.26 -0.18 -2.16
C PHE A 38 23.69 1.09 -1.41
N HIS A 39 24.99 1.43 -1.44
CA HIS A 39 25.52 2.61 -0.76
C HIS A 39 24.91 3.93 -1.29
N ASP A 40 24.67 4.02 -2.60
CA ASP A 40 24.07 5.23 -3.18
C ASP A 40 22.59 5.35 -2.78
N ALA A 41 21.85 4.24 -2.78
CA ALA A 41 20.49 4.22 -2.26
C ALA A 41 20.42 4.59 -0.77
N GLN A 42 21.34 4.06 0.06
CA GLN A 42 21.43 4.41 1.48
C GLN A 42 21.74 5.89 1.73
N ARG A 43 22.46 6.55 0.81
CA ARG A 43 22.73 7.99 0.89
C ARG A 43 21.54 8.82 0.44
N ILE A 44 20.86 8.41 -0.62
CA ILE A 44 19.77 9.17 -1.24
C ILE A 44 18.47 9.08 -0.43
N LEU A 45 18.09 7.88 0.02
CA LEU A 45 16.78 7.66 0.68
C LEU A 45 16.54 8.49 1.95
N PRO A 46 17.53 8.73 2.84
CA PRO A 46 17.34 9.57 4.03
C PRO A 46 17.69 11.05 3.81
N ASP A 47 18.25 11.44 2.66
CA ASP A 47 18.72 12.80 2.42
C ASP A 47 17.54 13.75 2.12
N PRO A 48 17.33 14.81 2.93
CA PRO A 48 16.21 15.74 2.77
C PRO A 48 16.24 16.55 1.47
N ALA A 49 17.35 16.53 0.72
CA ALA A 49 17.40 17.09 -0.63
C ALA A 49 16.52 16.31 -1.63
N PHE A 50 16.16 15.07 -1.32
CA PHE A 50 15.28 14.23 -2.14
C PHE A 50 13.89 14.16 -1.50
N SER A 51 12.92 14.76 -2.17
CA SER A 51 11.56 14.91 -1.65
C SER A 51 10.57 13.97 -2.34
N CYS A 52 9.78 13.28 -1.52
CA CYS A 52 8.65 12.49 -2.00
C CYS A 52 7.47 13.40 -2.37
N ALA A 53 7.27 14.52 -1.66
CA ALA A 53 6.19 15.46 -1.95
C ALA A 53 6.27 16.08 -3.34
N HIS A 54 7.48 16.37 -3.82
CA HIS A 54 7.70 16.91 -5.17
C HIS A 54 7.35 15.90 -6.28
N THR A 55 7.21 14.60 -5.98
CA THR A 55 6.78 13.59 -6.97
C THR A 55 5.26 13.60 -7.23
N ALA A 56 4.49 14.19 -6.30
CA ALA A 56 3.04 14.29 -6.37
C ALA A 56 2.53 15.66 -6.87
N GLY A 57 3.41 16.67 -6.94
CA GLY A 57 3.05 18.04 -7.35
C GLY A 57 2.75 18.24 -8.84
N PRO A 58 2.21 19.41 -9.22
CA PRO A 58 2.04 19.80 -10.62
C PRO A 58 3.37 19.78 -11.37
N GLY A 59 3.39 19.20 -12.58
CA GLY A 59 4.60 19.11 -13.40
C GLY A 59 5.63 18.06 -12.93
N ALA A 60 5.33 17.29 -11.89
CA ALA A 60 6.18 16.20 -11.44
C ALA A 60 6.29 15.10 -12.50
N ARG A 61 7.53 14.68 -12.78
CA ARG A 61 7.82 13.55 -13.67
C ARG A 61 7.20 12.28 -13.10
N LYS A 62 6.52 11.51 -13.93
CA LYS A 62 5.86 10.25 -13.57
C LYS A 62 6.72 9.09 -14.04
N HIS A 63 6.75 8.01 -13.27
CA HIS A 63 7.46 6.80 -13.68
C HIS A 63 6.61 5.90 -14.57
N LEU A 64 5.27 6.01 -14.49
CA LEU A 64 4.30 5.26 -15.28
C LEU A 64 3.43 6.23 -16.11
N PRO A 65 2.95 5.79 -17.29
CA PRO A 65 2.14 6.62 -18.19
C PRO A 65 0.73 6.89 -17.65
N ARG A 66 0.22 6.02 -16.76
CA ARG A 66 -1.04 6.28 -16.05
C ARG A 66 -0.81 7.40 -15.04
N LYS A 67 -1.77 8.32 -14.95
CA LYS A 67 -1.87 9.20 -13.79
C LYS A 67 -2.03 8.28 -12.59
N HIS A 68 -0.99 8.13 -11.77
CA HIS A 68 -1.15 7.50 -10.48
C HIS A 68 -2.30 8.18 -9.78
N VAL A 69 -3.36 7.40 -9.53
CA VAL A 69 -4.56 7.84 -8.81
C VAL A 69 -4.24 7.92 -7.31
N GLY A 70 -3.09 8.49 -7.00
CA GLY A 70 -2.54 8.79 -5.69
C GLY A 70 -2.33 10.30 -5.54
N SER A 71 -3.21 11.11 -6.13
CA SER A 71 -3.23 12.57 -5.97
C SER A 71 -3.70 13.02 -4.57
N GLY A 72 -3.86 12.09 -3.63
CA GLY A 72 -4.14 12.40 -2.23
C GLY A 72 -2.83 12.58 -1.46
N ARG A 73 -2.87 13.41 -0.42
CA ARG A 73 -1.78 13.57 0.56
C ARG A 73 -1.69 12.28 1.39
N THR A 74 -0.80 11.36 1.02
CA THR A 74 -0.61 10.07 1.70
C THR A 74 0.79 10.01 2.32
N LEU A 75 1.03 9.08 3.24
CA LEU A 75 2.38 8.87 3.79
C LEU A 75 3.46 8.62 2.72
N PHE A 76 3.10 8.16 1.52
CA PHE A 76 4.06 7.94 0.43
C PHE A 76 4.55 9.22 -0.26
N ASN A 77 3.84 10.33 -0.12
CA ASN A 77 4.14 11.56 -0.84
C ASN A 77 4.21 12.80 0.09
N LEU A 78 4.61 12.58 1.34
CA LEU A 78 4.87 13.63 2.32
C LEU A 78 6.34 13.64 2.71
N ASP A 79 6.83 14.81 3.08
CA ASP A 79 8.14 15.00 3.71
C ASP A 79 7.95 15.48 5.16
N PRO A 80 9.01 15.49 5.99
CA PRO A 80 8.97 16.17 7.29
C PRO A 80 8.56 17.64 7.15
N PRO A 81 7.83 18.21 8.16
CA PRO A 81 7.47 17.59 9.44
C PRO A 81 6.21 16.72 9.39
N GLU A 82 5.36 16.86 8.37
CA GLU A 82 4.06 16.20 8.29
C GLU A 82 4.18 14.67 8.20
N HIS A 83 5.10 14.17 7.36
CA HIS A 83 5.41 12.74 7.31
C HIS A 83 5.80 12.20 8.69
N THR A 84 6.64 12.94 9.43
CA THR A 84 7.11 12.52 10.77
C THR A 84 5.95 12.42 11.75
N ARG A 85 5.00 13.36 11.74
CA ARG A 85 3.80 13.34 12.59
C ARG A 85 2.96 12.10 12.31
N LEU A 86 2.53 11.91 11.07
CA LEU A 86 1.67 10.78 10.69
C LEU A 86 2.38 9.43 10.84
N ARG A 87 3.68 9.35 10.50
CA ARG A 87 4.47 8.12 10.65
C ARG A 87 4.60 7.72 12.11
N ARG A 88 4.76 8.68 13.04
CA ARG A 88 4.83 8.41 14.48
C ARG A 88 3.53 7.77 14.97
N MET A 89 2.38 8.30 14.58
CA MET A 89 1.06 7.78 14.97
C MET A 89 0.87 6.34 14.48
N VAL A 90 1.12 6.07 13.20
CA VAL A 90 1.00 4.72 12.62
C VAL A 90 2.00 3.74 13.23
N SER A 91 3.24 4.18 13.50
CA SER A 91 4.29 3.28 14.01
C SER A 91 3.97 2.71 15.40
N LYS A 92 3.13 3.38 16.21
CA LYS A 92 2.65 2.86 17.50
C LYS A 92 1.84 1.56 17.33
N ALA A 93 1.19 1.37 16.17
CA ALA A 93 0.45 0.16 15.89
C ALA A 93 1.28 -1.01 15.34
N PHE A 94 2.44 -0.72 14.76
CA PHE A 94 3.36 -1.72 14.19
C PHE A 94 4.59 -1.94 15.09
N THR A 95 4.40 -1.87 16.40
CA THR A 95 5.47 -2.20 17.36
C THR A 95 5.74 -3.70 17.33
N ARG A 96 6.96 -4.10 17.70
CA ARG A 96 7.36 -5.51 17.75
C ARG A 96 6.36 -6.38 18.52
N GLY A 97 5.91 -5.93 19.69
CA GLY A 97 4.96 -6.69 20.51
C GLY A 97 3.59 -6.85 19.86
N ARG A 98 3.07 -5.81 19.18
CA ARG A 98 1.79 -5.92 18.44
C ARG A 98 1.93 -6.87 17.25
N VAL A 99 3.02 -6.78 16.50
CA VAL A 99 3.28 -7.69 15.36
C VAL A 99 3.45 -9.15 15.84
N GLU A 100 4.11 -9.38 16.98
CA GLU A 100 4.23 -10.71 17.57
C GLU A 100 2.84 -11.26 18.01
N ALA A 101 1.95 -10.42 18.52
CA ALA A 101 0.59 -10.81 18.90
C ALA A 101 -0.31 -11.17 17.70
N MET A 102 -0.05 -10.61 16.51
CA MET A 102 -0.80 -10.95 15.29
C MET A 102 -0.57 -12.40 14.82
N GLY A 103 0.44 -13.10 15.35
CA GLY A 103 0.79 -14.44 14.92
C GLY A 103 -0.34 -15.46 15.01
N GLU A 104 -1.17 -15.40 16.05
CA GLU A 104 -2.30 -16.32 16.22
C GLU A 104 -3.41 -16.10 15.17
N GLU A 105 -3.71 -14.83 14.85
CA GLU A 105 -4.68 -14.47 13.83
C GLU A 105 -4.20 -14.89 12.44
N ILE A 106 -2.93 -14.60 12.12
CA ILE A 106 -2.28 -15.02 10.87
C ILE A 106 -2.34 -16.54 10.73
N GLN A 107 -2.04 -17.28 11.80
CA GLN A 107 -2.08 -18.74 11.78
C GLN A 107 -3.49 -19.24 11.45
N ALA A 108 -4.53 -18.69 12.08
CA ALA A 108 -5.91 -19.08 11.80
C ALA A 108 -6.33 -18.81 10.34
N VAL A 109 -5.90 -17.69 9.76
CA VAL A 109 -6.15 -17.37 8.35
C VAL A 109 -5.42 -18.34 7.42
N VAL A 110 -4.15 -18.65 7.71
CA VAL A 110 -3.35 -19.62 6.95
C VAL A 110 -3.97 -21.01 7.02
N ASP A 111 -4.36 -21.48 8.20
CA ASP A 111 -5.00 -22.79 8.39
C ASP A 111 -6.28 -22.89 7.56
N GLY A 112 -7.14 -21.87 7.62
CA GLY A 112 -8.37 -21.84 6.81
C GLY A 112 -8.12 -21.80 5.30
N LEU A 113 -7.04 -21.16 4.84
CA LEU A 113 -6.64 -21.18 3.42
C LEU A 113 -6.14 -22.57 3.02
N LEU A 114 -5.32 -23.22 3.85
CA LEU A 114 -4.80 -24.56 3.61
C LEU A 114 -5.91 -25.62 3.62
N ASP A 115 -6.90 -25.50 4.52
CA ASP A 115 -8.06 -26.41 4.55
C ASP A 115 -8.88 -26.32 3.25
N ARG A 116 -9.12 -25.10 2.73
CA ARG A 116 -9.80 -24.89 1.43
C ARG A 116 -9.00 -25.46 0.26
N MET A 117 -7.67 -25.31 0.29
CA MET A 117 -6.78 -25.92 -0.70
C MET A 117 -6.86 -27.44 -0.67
N ALA A 118 -6.80 -28.04 0.52
CA ALA A 118 -6.89 -29.50 0.69
C ALA A 118 -8.23 -30.07 0.22
N ALA A 119 -9.34 -29.36 0.46
CA ALA A 119 -10.67 -29.76 0.00
C ALA A 119 -10.84 -29.71 -1.52
N THR A 120 -10.13 -28.81 -2.21
CA THR A 120 -10.18 -28.68 -3.68
C THR A 120 -9.40 -29.81 -4.37
N GLY A 121 -8.32 -30.28 -3.75
CA GLY A 121 -7.45 -31.32 -4.29
C GLY A 121 -6.48 -30.82 -5.37
N PRO A 122 -5.40 -31.57 -5.67
CA PRO A 122 -4.40 -31.15 -6.66
C PRO A 122 -4.89 -31.30 -8.11
N PRO A 123 -4.41 -30.47 -9.06
CA PRO A 123 -3.45 -29.37 -8.88
C PRO A 123 -4.10 -28.08 -8.37
N VAL A 124 -3.32 -27.26 -7.65
CA VAL A 124 -3.74 -25.95 -7.11
C VAL A 124 -2.73 -24.88 -7.50
N ASP A 125 -3.21 -23.69 -7.87
CA ASP A 125 -2.37 -22.50 -7.98
C ASP A 125 -2.15 -21.89 -6.58
N LEU A 126 -0.91 -21.97 -6.09
CA LEU A 126 -0.53 -21.44 -4.78
C LEU A 126 -0.69 -19.91 -4.68
N VAL A 127 -0.56 -19.20 -5.80
CA VAL A 127 -0.73 -17.74 -5.84
C VAL A 127 -2.18 -17.40 -5.54
N GLU A 128 -3.12 -18.01 -6.26
CA GLU A 128 -4.55 -17.75 -6.08
C GLU A 128 -5.07 -18.29 -4.75
N ALA A 129 -4.60 -19.46 -4.32
CA ALA A 129 -5.16 -20.14 -3.17
C ALA A 129 -4.56 -19.73 -1.81
N LEU A 130 -3.34 -19.15 -1.79
CA LEU A 130 -2.67 -18.76 -0.54
C LEU A 130 -2.03 -17.37 -0.61
N CYS A 131 -1.12 -17.14 -1.57
CA CYS A 131 -0.27 -15.94 -1.53
C CYS A 131 -1.03 -14.64 -1.79
N ALA A 132 -2.05 -14.66 -2.64
CA ALA A 132 -2.89 -13.51 -2.93
C ALA A 132 -3.90 -13.22 -1.80
N PRO A 133 -4.70 -14.19 -1.30
CA PRO A 133 -5.70 -13.91 -0.28
C PRO A 133 -5.11 -13.58 1.10
N LEU A 134 -3.96 -14.17 1.47
CA LEU A 134 -3.40 -14.01 2.82
C LEU A 134 -3.08 -12.55 3.20
N PRO A 135 -2.26 -11.78 2.46
CA PRO A 135 -1.89 -10.42 2.87
C PRO A 135 -3.10 -9.48 2.98
N ILE A 136 -4.15 -9.76 2.19
CA ILE A 136 -5.36 -8.96 2.14
C ILE A 136 -6.26 -9.26 3.32
N ALA A 137 -6.44 -10.55 3.65
CA ALA A 137 -7.15 -10.95 4.85
C ALA A 137 -6.50 -10.35 6.12
N GLU A 138 -5.17 -10.34 6.18
CA GLU A 138 -4.42 -9.77 7.30
C GLU A 138 -4.59 -8.25 7.41
N ILE A 139 -4.41 -7.51 6.32
CA ILE A 139 -4.53 -6.06 6.38
C ILE A 139 -5.97 -5.62 6.64
N CYS A 140 -6.97 -6.33 6.11
CA CYS A 140 -8.38 -6.09 6.42
C CYS A 140 -8.69 -6.39 7.90
N GLY A 141 -8.15 -7.48 8.45
CA GLY A 141 -8.24 -7.80 9.88
C GLY A 141 -7.64 -6.71 10.75
N LEU A 142 -6.40 -6.29 10.44
CA LEU A 142 -5.70 -5.23 11.16
C LEU A 142 -6.46 -3.89 11.13
N LEU A 143 -7.08 -3.54 10.01
CA LEU A 143 -7.90 -2.34 9.86
C LEU A 143 -9.29 -2.45 10.51
N GLY A 144 -9.67 -3.62 11.01
CA GLY A 144 -10.98 -3.84 11.63
C GLY A 144 -12.13 -3.95 10.63
N VAL A 145 -11.85 -4.33 9.39
CA VAL A 145 -12.84 -4.55 8.34
C VAL A 145 -13.64 -5.82 8.68
N PRO A 146 -14.99 -5.75 8.72
CA PRO A 146 -15.86 -6.91 8.93
C PRO A 146 -15.56 -8.02 7.92
N TYR A 147 -15.76 -9.28 8.33
CA TYR A 147 -15.39 -10.45 7.52
C TYR A 147 -16.12 -10.47 6.17
N GLU A 148 -17.40 -10.11 6.19
CA GLU A 148 -18.30 -10.01 5.05
C GLU A 148 -17.86 -8.99 3.98
N ASP A 149 -17.14 -7.94 4.38
CA ASP A 149 -16.72 -6.85 3.49
C ASP A 149 -15.33 -7.09 2.87
N ARG A 150 -14.57 -8.07 3.38
CA ARG A 150 -13.17 -8.29 2.99
C ARG A 150 -13.01 -8.60 1.50
N GLU A 151 -13.97 -9.29 0.89
CA GLU A 151 -13.95 -9.61 -0.54
C GLU A 151 -14.11 -8.36 -1.42
N ALA A 152 -14.97 -7.42 -1.01
CA ALA A 152 -15.14 -6.15 -1.72
C ALA A 152 -13.87 -5.29 -1.63
N PHE A 153 -13.31 -5.18 -0.43
CA PHE A 153 -12.02 -4.50 -0.19
C PHE A 153 -10.89 -5.11 -1.01
N HIS A 154 -10.87 -6.44 -1.11
CA HIS A 154 -9.92 -7.17 -1.96
C HIS A 154 -10.05 -6.75 -3.42
N GLY A 155 -11.26 -6.82 -3.98
CA GLY A 155 -11.52 -6.48 -5.38
C GLY A 155 -11.13 -5.03 -5.71
N TRP A 156 -11.42 -4.09 -4.80
CA TRP A 156 -11.03 -2.69 -5.01
C TRP A 156 -9.52 -2.48 -4.92
N ALA A 157 -8.85 -3.09 -3.93
CA ALA A 157 -7.40 -2.98 -3.78
C ALA A 157 -6.66 -3.59 -4.98
N ASP A 158 -7.11 -4.72 -5.50
CA ASP A 158 -6.56 -5.36 -6.70
C ASP A 158 -6.73 -4.47 -7.94
N ALA A 159 -7.94 -3.93 -8.16
CA ALA A 159 -8.20 -3.01 -9.27
C ALA A 159 -7.31 -1.75 -9.21
N ILE A 160 -7.06 -1.21 -8.01
CA ILE A 160 -6.19 -0.05 -7.81
C ILE A 160 -4.72 -0.36 -8.13
N MET A 161 -4.26 -1.57 -7.80
CA MET A 161 -2.84 -1.96 -7.91
C MET A 161 -2.46 -2.58 -9.25
N SER A 162 -3.44 -2.97 -10.06
CA SER A 162 -3.20 -3.68 -11.31
C SER A 162 -2.51 -2.80 -12.38
N VAL A 163 -1.26 -3.14 -12.69
CA VAL A 163 -0.47 -2.54 -13.78
C VAL A 163 -0.89 -3.19 -15.09
N GLY A 164 -1.51 -2.42 -15.99
CA GLY A 164 -2.12 -2.96 -17.22
C GLY A 164 -3.51 -3.60 -17.00
N GLY A 165 -4.09 -3.40 -15.81
CA GLY A 165 -5.43 -3.89 -15.45
C GLY A 165 -6.59 -3.09 -16.04
N PRO A 166 -7.70 -2.95 -15.28
CA PRO A 166 -8.96 -2.43 -15.83
C PRO A 166 -8.83 -0.98 -16.35
N PRO A 167 -9.74 -0.54 -17.24
CA PRO A 167 -9.83 0.84 -17.70
C PRO A 167 -9.69 1.86 -16.56
N GLN A 168 -9.14 3.04 -16.87
CA GLN A 168 -8.91 4.07 -15.85
C GLN A 168 -10.19 4.45 -15.08
N GLU A 169 -11.35 4.41 -15.73
CA GLU A 169 -12.63 4.69 -15.08
C GLU A 169 -12.98 3.66 -14.00
N GLU A 170 -12.78 2.37 -14.26
CA GLU A 170 -13.01 1.31 -13.27
C GLU A 170 -12.07 1.44 -12.06
N VAL A 171 -10.81 1.81 -12.29
CA VAL A 171 -9.86 2.11 -11.20
C VAL A 171 -10.36 3.28 -10.35
N LEU A 172 -10.91 4.32 -10.97
CA LEU A 172 -11.48 5.47 -10.25
C LEU A 172 -12.72 5.08 -9.46
N GLN A 173 -13.57 4.21 -10.00
CA GLN A 173 -14.75 3.68 -9.31
C GLN A 173 -14.37 2.84 -8.10
N ALA A 174 -13.45 1.88 -8.26
CA ALA A 174 -12.91 1.07 -7.17
C ALA A 174 -12.33 1.93 -6.05
N ARG A 175 -11.57 2.98 -6.40
CA ARG A 175 -11.03 3.93 -5.42
C ARG A 175 -12.12 4.71 -4.68
N ARG A 176 -13.18 5.15 -5.37
CA ARG A 176 -14.31 5.86 -4.73
C ARG A 176 -15.07 4.94 -3.78
N ALA A 177 -15.34 3.70 -4.20
CA ALA A 177 -16.00 2.71 -3.37
C ALA A 177 -15.17 2.41 -2.12
N LEU A 178 -13.88 2.07 -2.28
CA LEU A 178 -12.97 1.84 -1.16
C LEU A 178 -12.89 3.03 -0.19
N GLN A 179 -12.79 4.25 -0.71
CA GLN A 179 -12.74 5.44 0.11
C GLN A 179 -14.06 5.68 0.86
N GLY A 180 -15.20 5.45 0.21
CA GLY A 180 -16.53 5.58 0.81
C GLY A 180 -16.73 4.60 1.97
N ASP A 181 -16.37 3.34 1.76
CA ASP A 181 -16.51 2.30 2.77
C ASP A 181 -15.55 2.49 3.94
N LEU A 182 -14.32 2.94 3.69
CA LEU A 182 -13.42 3.32 4.78
C LEU A 182 -13.93 4.53 5.58
N VAL A 183 -14.61 5.49 4.95
CA VAL A 183 -15.26 6.59 5.68
C VAL A 183 -16.35 6.05 6.59
N ALA A 184 -17.21 5.17 6.08
CA ALA A 184 -18.28 4.54 6.87
C ALA A 184 -17.70 3.70 8.03
N LEU A 185 -16.65 2.92 7.76
CA LEU A 185 -15.96 2.12 8.78
C LEU A 185 -15.34 3.01 9.87
N VAL A 186 -14.64 4.08 9.51
CA VAL A 186 -14.05 5.01 10.48
C VAL A 186 -15.14 5.68 11.34
N ALA A 187 -16.28 6.04 10.75
CA ALA A 187 -17.42 6.59 11.50
C ALA A 187 -17.97 5.56 12.51
N ALA A 188 -18.18 4.31 12.07
CA ALA A 188 -18.64 3.23 12.96
C ALA A 188 -17.65 2.97 14.10
N LYS A 189 -16.35 2.92 13.82
CA LYS A 189 -15.28 2.72 14.82
C LYS A 189 -15.13 3.87 15.80
N ARG A 190 -15.64 5.06 15.46
CA ARG A 190 -15.69 6.20 16.37
C ARG A 190 -16.83 6.04 17.40
N GLU A 191 -17.97 5.53 16.97
CA GLU A 191 -19.13 5.29 17.84
C GLU A 191 -18.92 4.04 18.69
N GLU A 192 -18.36 2.98 18.10
CA GLU A 192 -18.10 1.69 18.73
C GLU A 192 -16.63 1.27 18.51
N PRO A 193 -15.70 1.75 19.35
CA PRO A 193 -14.29 1.39 19.24
C PRO A 193 -14.05 -0.11 19.50
N ALA A 194 -13.14 -0.70 18.74
CA ALA A 194 -12.68 -2.08 18.91
C ALA A 194 -11.14 -2.15 19.02
N ASP A 195 -10.60 -3.35 19.26
CA ASP A 195 -9.14 -3.55 19.25
C ASP A 195 -8.63 -3.72 17.81
N ASP A 196 -8.64 -2.63 17.05
CA ASP A 196 -8.12 -2.56 15.69
C ASP A 196 -7.33 -1.26 15.44
N LEU A 197 -6.65 -1.21 14.31
CA LEU A 197 -5.79 -0.08 13.95
C LEU A 197 -6.56 1.23 13.81
N LEU A 198 -7.75 1.21 13.21
CA LEU A 198 -8.51 2.43 12.96
C LEU A 198 -9.02 3.04 14.28
N SER A 199 -9.55 2.20 15.18
CA SER A 199 -9.91 2.62 16.54
C SER A 199 -8.70 3.15 17.33
N ALA A 200 -7.54 2.48 17.24
CA ALA A 200 -6.32 2.93 17.91
C ALA A 200 -5.82 4.29 17.38
N LEU A 201 -5.89 4.52 16.07
CA LEU A 201 -5.53 5.81 15.46
C LEU A 201 -6.49 6.93 15.89
N LEU A 202 -7.80 6.65 15.92
CA LEU A 202 -8.81 7.60 16.39
C LEU A 202 -8.58 7.98 17.86
N ALA A 203 -8.24 7.02 18.71
CA ALA A 203 -7.94 7.26 20.13
C ALA A 203 -6.64 8.07 20.33
N ALA A 204 -5.58 7.73 19.60
CA ALA A 204 -4.27 8.38 19.70
C ALA A 204 -4.29 9.87 19.32
N GLY A 205 -5.30 10.31 18.56
CA GLY A 205 -5.51 11.74 18.27
C GLY A 205 -5.78 12.58 19.51
N GLY A 206 -6.35 12.02 20.59
CA GLY A 206 -6.71 12.77 21.79
C GLY A 206 -5.52 13.29 22.63
N ASP A 207 -4.36 12.65 22.50
CA ASP A 207 -3.19 12.88 23.38
C ASP A 207 -2.08 13.73 22.74
N GLU A 208 -2.21 14.11 21.46
CA GLU A 208 -1.20 14.86 20.71
C GLU A 208 -1.62 16.35 20.57
N GLU A 209 -0.64 17.27 20.50
CA GLU A 209 -0.91 18.71 20.28
C GLU A 209 -1.66 18.97 18.97
N GLU A 210 -1.42 18.13 17.96
CA GLU A 210 -2.16 18.11 16.69
C GLU A 210 -2.77 16.71 16.48
N PRO A 211 -4.05 16.52 16.88
CA PRO A 211 -4.78 15.28 16.70
C PRO A 211 -4.83 14.82 15.25
N ILE A 212 -4.85 13.51 15.03
CA ILE A 212 -5.15 12.96 13.71
C ILE A 212 -6.62 13.20 13.37
N THR A 213 -6.87 13.71 12.17
CA THR A 213 -8.22 13.94 11.65
C THR A 213 -8.80 12.66 11.07
N GLU A 214 -10.13 12.53 11.03
CA GLU A 214 -10.79 11.39 10.37
C GLU A 214 -10.38 11.24 8.90
N ALA A 215 -10.21 12.35 8.19
CA ALA A 215 -9.75 12.34 6.81
C ALA A 215 -8.33 11.75 6.68
N GLU A 216 -7.44 12.03 7.63
CA GLU A 216 -6.11 11.42 7.71
C GLU A 216 -6.20 9.93 8.06
N VAL A 217 -7.07 9.54 9.01
CA VAL A 217 -7.30 8.12 9.35
C VAL A 217 -7.77 7.33 8.13
N VAL A 218 -8.77 7.83 7.39
CA VAL A 218 -9.25 7.23 6.14
C VAL A 218 -8.12 7.12 5.11
N THR A 219 -7.34 8.19 4.94
CA THR A 219 -6.24 8.21 3.97
C THR A 219 -5.13 7.22 4.35
N LEU A 220 -4.84 7.07 5.64
CA LEU A 220 -3.94 6.06 6.16
C LEU A 220 -4.48 4.64 5.95
N GLY A 221 -5.77 4.41 6.18
CA GLY A 221 -6.43 3.13 5.91
C GLY A 221 -6.27 2.70 4.45
N VAL A 222 -6.55 3.61 3.50
CA VAL A 222 -6.30 3.36 2.07
C VAL A 222 -4.83 3.07 1.82
N THR A 223 -3.93 3.88 2.39
CA THR A 223 -2.47 3.74 2.19
C THR A 223 -1.97 2.38 2.65
N LEU A 224 -2.40 1.93 3.83
CA LEU A 224 -2.01 0.66 4.43
C LEU A 224 -2.60 -0.53 3.69
N LEU A 225 -3.88 -0.45 3.28
CA LEU A 225 -4.51 -1.48 2.48
C LEU A 225 -3.78 -1.70 1.15
N VAL A 226 -3.52 -0.61 0.43
CA VAL A 226 -2.82 -0.65 -0.86
C VAL A 226 -1.37 -1.13 -0.70
N ALA A 227 -0.69 -0.74 0.38
CA ALA A 227 0.67 -1.18 0.68
C ALA A 227 0.75 -2.67 1.05
N GLY A 228 -0.20 -3.14 1.86
CA GLY A 228 -0.24 -4.52 2.39
C GLY A 228 -0.73 -5.55 1.39
N THR A 229 -1.44 -5.13 0.34
CA THR A 229 -2.07 -6.02 -0.67
C THR A 229 -1.14 -6.40 -1.83
N ARG A 230 0.07 -5.85 -1.90
CA ARG A 230 0.86 -5.89 -3.15
C ARG A 230 1.29 -7.30 -3.55
N ARG A 231 0.69 -7.85 -4.63
CA ARG A 231 1.20 -9.02 -5.36
C ARG A 231 2.62 -8.72 -5.88
N ARG A 232 3.58 -9.59 -5.57
CA ARG A 232 4.87 -9.67 -6.28
C ARG A 232 4.83 -10.81 -7.27
#